data_AF-A0A935QTX2-F1
#
_entry.id   AF-A0A935QTX2-F1
#
_cell.length_a   1.000
_cell.length_b   1.000
_cell.length_c   1.000
_cell.angle_alpha   90.00
_cell.angle_beta   90.00
_cell.angle_gamma   90.00
#
_symmetry.space_group_name_H-M   'P 1'
#
loop_
_entity.id
_entity.type
_entity.pdbx_description
1 polymer ?
#
loop_
_entity_poly.entity_id
_entity_poly.type
_entity_poly.pdbx_seq_one_letter_code
_entity_poly.pdbx_strand_id
1 'polypeptide(L)'
;MGYRIKTVAELVGISKGTLLAWERRYSFVVPERAENGYREYTDADVERLRRIKRLVEEGYKISEAISLTHEAAAPAAVVAPSSVEVGGLCQLQKELLEALRRYDLTTATALNERLAGLSFQQRIEQIFMPLLREVGERWAEGSLSVAQEHFASEFCREQLAAMLVSVGYGPKEGPTAICATYPGERHELALLSLAVRLALAGYRVRYLGADLPLKDLCVATRELAPGWS
;
A
#
# COMPACT_ATOMS: atom_id res chain seq x y z
N MET A 1 19.33 14.00 -25.81
CA MET A 1 19.32 15.45 -25.57
C MET A 1 18.75 15.68 -24.16
N GLY A 2 19.27 16.64 -23.38
CA GLY A 2 18.82 16.85 -22.00
C GLY A 2 17.58 17.75 -21.92
N TYR A 3 16.51 17.29 -21.27
CA TYR A 3 15.27 18.04 -21.04
C TYR A 3 15.15 18.49 -19.59
N ARG A 4 14.54 19.66 -19.40
CA ARG A 4 14.20 20.17 -18.07
C ARG A 4 12.87 19.60 -17.60
N ILE A 5 12.68 19.50 -16.29
CA ILE A 5 11.48 18.93 -15.66
C ILE A 5 10.15 19.51 -16.18
N LYS A 6 10.11 20.79 -16.54
CA LYS A 6 8.92 21.44 -17.10
C LYS A 6 8.60 20.90 -18.50
N THR A 7 9.61 20.80 -19.36
CA THR A 7 9.50 20.26 -20.71
C THR A 7 9.15 18.77 -20.69
N VAL A 8 9.71 17.99 -19.76
CA VAL A 8 9.36 16.57 -19.58
C VAL A 8 7.92 16.40 -19.13
N ALA A 9 7.45 17.20 -18.18
CA ALA A 9 6.06 17.18 -17.72
C ALA A 9 5.08 17.46 -18.88
N GLU A 10 5.40 18.42 -19.75
CA GLU A 10 4.63 18.71 -20.96
C GLU A 10 4.69 17.57 -21.99
N LEU A 11 5.87 16.98 -22.24
CA LEU A 11 6.08 15.89 -23.20
C LEU A 11 5.43 14.56 -22.79
N VAL A 12 5.30 14.29 -21.50
CA VAL A 12 4.65 13.10 -20.92
C VAL A 12 3.15 13.36 -20.69
N GLY A 13 2.75 14.62 -20.55
CA GLY A 13 1.37 15.02 -20.27
C GLY A 13 0.94 14.68 -18.84
N ILE A 14 1.83 14.87 -17.86
CA ILE A 14 1.54 14.76 -16.43
C ILE A 14 1.96 16.04 -15.70
N SER A 15 1.30 16.37 -14.59
CA SER A 15 1.64 17.58 -13.85
C SER A 15 3.05 17.52 -13.26
N LYS A 16 3.76 18.66 -13.21
CA LYS A 16 5.08 18.76 -12.58
C LYS A 16 5.09 18.27 -11.13
N GLY A 17 3.99 18.51 -10.40
CA GLY A 17 3.84 18.05 -9.01
C GLY A 17 3.74 16.52 -8.90
N THR A 18 3.03 15.88 -9.83
CA THR A 18 2.93 14.42 -9.92
C THR A 18 4.30 13.79 -10.22
N LEU A 19 5.05 14.39 -11.15
CA LEU A 19 6.37 13.90 -11.55
C LEU A 19 7.39 13.99 -10.40
N LEU A 20 7.39 15.10 -9.64
CA LEU A 20 8.22 15.25 -8.43
C LEU A 20 7.80 14.30 -7.31
N ALA A 21 6.50 14.04 -7.15
CA ALA A 21 6.00 13.09 -6.17
C ALA A 21 6.43 11.66 -6.52
N TRP A 22 6.41 11.28 -7.80
CA TRP A 22 6.89 9.97 -8.24
C TRP A 22 8.40 9.82 -8.05
N GLU A 23 9.19 10.84 -8.40
CA GLU A 23 10.65 10.86 -8.21
C GLU A 23 11.02 10.67 -6.73
N ARG A 24 10.38 11.44 -5.84
CA ARG A 24 10.63 11.37 -4.39
C ARG A 24 10.20 10.04 -3.76
N ARG A 25 9.16 9.40 -4.28
CA ARG A 25 8.52 8.25 -3.65
C ARG A 25 9.04 6.90 -4.12
N TYR A 26 9.54 6.84 -5.35
CA TYR A 26 9.94 5.58 -5.99
C TYR A 26 11.37 5.59 -6.53
N SER A 27 12.09 6.71 -6.51
CA SER A 27 13.50 6.85 -6.94
C SER A 27 13.82 6.19 -8.30
N PHE A 28 12.84 6.12 -9.19
CA PHE A 28 12.87 5.31 -10.42
C PHE A 28 13.56 6.02 -11.60
N VAL A 29 13.78 7.33 -11.48
CA VAL A 29 14.65 8.12 -12.36
C VAL A 29 15.55 8.95 -11.46
N VAL A 30 16.86 8.71 -11.53
CA VAL A 30 17.86 9.57 -10.90
C VAL A 30 18.42 10.43 -12.02
N PRO A 31 17.86 11.62 -12.30
CA PRO A 31 18.40 12.47 -13.35
C PRO A 31 19.84 12.84 -12.98
N GLU A 32 20.77 12.68 -13.92
CA GLU A 32 22.13 13.15 -13.75
C GLU A 32 22.09 14.67 -13.49
N ARG A 33 22.85 15.11 -12.50
CA ARG A 33 23.01 16.54 -12.23
C ARG A 33 24.02 17.06 -13.24
N ALA A 34 23.56 17.90 -14.16
CA ALA A 34 24.47 18.64 -15.04
C ALA A 34 25.36 19.59 -14.21
N GLU A 35 26.50 20.00 -14.77
CA GLU A 35 27.50 20.86 -14.11
C GLU A 35 26.91 22.18 -13.54
N ASN A 36 25.75 22.60 -14.03
CA ASN A 36 25.01 23.79 -13.61
C ASN A 36 24.06 23.56 -12.41
N GLY A 37 24.00 22.35 -11.83
CA GLY A 37 23.20 22.00 -10.65
C GLY A 37 21.73 21.71 -10.91
N TYR A 38 21.27 21.73 -12.17
CA TYR A 38 19.89 21.42 -12.55
C TYR A 38 19.73 19.94 -12.94
N ARG A 39 18.52 19.40 -12.75
CA ARG A 39 18.14 18.03 -13.16
C ARG A 39 17.94 17.98 -14.68
N GLU A 40 18.70 17.15 -15.38
CA GLU A 40 18.51 16.89 -16.81
C GLU A 40 17.96 15.48 -17.02
N TYR A 41 16.87 15.38 -17.78
CA TYR A 41 16.22 14.12 -18.12
C TYR A 41 16.52 13.79 -19.57
N THR A 42 16.79 12.53 -19.87
CA THR A 42 17.10 12.07 -21.23
C THR A 42 15.85 11.69 -22.01
N ASP A 43 15.98 11.52 -23.33
CA ASP A 43 14.91 10.96 -24.17
C ASP A 43 14.40 9.60 -23.65
N ALA A 44 15.30 8.77 -23.11
CA ALA A 44 14.96 7.47 -22.54
C ALA A 44 14.10 7.61 -21.26
N ASP A 45 14.34 8.64 -20.46
CA ASP A 45 13.55 8.91 -19.26
C ASP A 45 12.14 9.36 -19.62
N VAL A 46 12.00 10.18 -20.67
CA VAL A 46 10.70 10.63 -21.19
C VAL A 46 9.87 9.44 -21.65
N GLU A 47 10.47 8.50 -22.38
CA GLU A 47 9.75 7.33 -22.89
C GLU A 47 9.37 6.36 -21.78
N ARG A 48 10.24 6.16 -20.79
CA ARG A 48 9.93 5.38 -19.57
C ARG A 48 8.76 6.00 -18.80
N LEU A 49 8.75 7.33 -18.65
CA LEU A 49 7.66 8.05 -17.99
C LEU A 49 6.32 7.93 -18.74
N ARG A 50 6.33 7.98 -20.08
CA ARG A 50 5.12 7.75 -20.89
C ARG A 50 4.57 6.34 -20.72
N ARG A 51 5.45 5.35 -20.64
CA ARG A 51 5.03 3.94 -20.48
C ARG A 51 4.48 3.66 -19.09
N ILE A 52 5.09 4.24 -18.04
CA ILE A 52 4.53 4.19 -16.68
C ILE A 52 3.17 4.87 -16.63
N LYS A 53 3.03 6.06 -17.25
CA LYS A 53 1.74 6.77 -17.31
C LYS A 53 0.66 5.90 -17.94
N ARG A 54 0.95 5.25 -19.08
CA ARG A 54 0.00 4.39 -19.78
C ARG A 54 -0.46 3.21 -18.93
N LEU A 55 0.48 2.55 -18.25
CA LEU A 55 0.16 1.44 -17.34
C LEU A 55 -0.69 1.92 -16.15
N VAL A 56 -0.41 3.12 -15.63
CA VAL A 56 -1.23 3.73 -14.58
C VAL A 56 -2.64 4.09 -15.06
N GLU A 57 -2.78 4.55 -16.30
CA GLU A 57 -4.07 4.80 -16.95
C GLU A 57 -4.84 3.51 -17.26
N GLU A 58 -4.13 2.42 -17.54
CA GLU A 58 -4.67 1.06 -17.70
C GLU A 58 -5.04 0.41 -16.36
N GLY A 59 -4.84 1.11 -15.23
CA GLY A 59 -5.27 0.69 -13.89
C GLY A 59 -4.19 -0.02 -13.06
N TYR A 60 -2.97 -0.14 -13.57
CA TYR A 60 -1.83 -0.69 -12.82
C TYR A 60 -1.32 0.32 -11.79
N LYS A 61 -0.81 -0.16 -10.65
CA LYS A 61 -0.17 0.74 -9.67
C LYS A 61 1.12 1.28 -10.24
N ILE A 62 1.51 2.48 -9.84
CA ILE A 62 2.78 3.11 -10.28
C ILE A 62 3.99 2.18 -10.00
N SER A 63 4.00 1.45 -8.88
CA SER A 63 5.05 0.46 -8.58
C SER A 63 5.05 -0.75 -9.53
N GLU A 64 3.87 -1.24 -9.92
CA GLU A 64 3.72 -2.34 -10.88
C GLU A 64 4.06 -1.88 -12.29
N ALA A 65 3.63 -0.67 -12.65
CA ALA A 65 3.98 0.00 -13.88
C ALA A 65 5.50 0.18 -14.00
N ILE A 66 6.18 0.58 -12.91
CA ILE A 66 7.65 0.70 -12.86
C ILE A 66 8.32 -0.66 -13.11
N SER A 67 7.86 -1.73 -12.46
CA SER A 67 8.37 -3.10 -12.68
C SER A 67 8.18 -3.56 -14.12
N LEU A 68 6.99 -3.36 -14.70
CA LEU A 68 6.67 -3.72 -16.09
C LEU A 68 7.44 -2.87 -17.12
N THR A 69 7.86 -1.66 -16.75
CA THR A 69 8.76 -0.87 -17.61
C THR A 69 10.20 -1.35 -17.61
N HIS A 70 10.69 -1.98 -16.54
CA HIS A 70 12.04 -2.55 -16.50
C HIS A 70 12.19 -3.80 -17.38
N GLU A 71 11.10 -4.54 -17.63
CA GLU A 71 11.14 -5.82 -18.36
C GLU A 71 11.26 -5.69 -19.89
N ALA A 72 11.02 -4.52 -20.50
CA ALA A 72 11.05 -4.42 -21.97
C ALA A 72 12.32 -3.81 -22.58
N ALA A 73 13.40 -3.67 -21.81
CA ALA A 73 14.63 -3.03 -22.28
C ALA A 73 15.84 -3.96 -22.45
N ALA A 74 15.71 -5.28 -22.30
CA ALA A 74 16.81 -6.21 -22.60
C ALA A 74 16.32 -7.60 -23.06
N PRO A 75 16.86 -8.17 -24.16
CA PRO A 75 16.67 -9.58 -24.46
C PRO A 75 17.61 -10.44 -23.60
N ALA A 76 17.10 -11.56 -23.11
CA ALA A 76 17.83 -12.72 -22.58
C ALA A 76 18.77 -12.50 -21.37
N ALA A 77 18.19 -12.54 -20.18
CA ALA A 77 18.69 -13.38 -19.08
C ALA A 77 17.53 -13.58 -18.08
N VAL A 78 17.01 -14.79 -18.05
CA VAL A 78 15.98 -15.22 -17.09
C VAL A 78 16.63 -15.24 -15.71
N VAL A 79 16.51 -14.14 -14.96
CA VAL A 79 16.47 -14.22 -13.50
C VAL A 79 15.00 -14.06 -13.17
N ALA A 80 14.35 -15.19 -12.93
CA ALA A 80 12.97 -15.22 -12.49
C ALA A 80 12.77 -14.22 -11.34
N PRO A 81 11.59 -13.57 -11.23
CA PRO A 81 11.19 -13.05 -9.93
C PRO A 81 11.33 -14.21 -8.96
N SER A 82 12.00 -14.02 -7.83
CA SER A 82 11.91 -14.98 -6.75
C SER A 82 10.44 -15.04 -6.37
N SER A 83 9.72 -15.95 -7.01
CA SER A 83 8.44 -16.43 -6.57
C SER A 83 8.68 -16.82 -5.13
N VAL A 84 8.18 -16.02 -4.20
CA VAL A 84 7.94 -16.54 -2.88
C VAL A 84 6.93 -17.63 -3.14
N GLU A 85 7.39 -18.88 -3.24
CA GLU A 85 6.54 -20.04 -3.39
C GLU A 85 5.47 -19.95 -2.30
N VAL A 86 4.25 -20.44 -2.55
CA VAL A 86 3.18 -20.41 -1.56
C VAL A 86 3.63 -21.02 -0.20
N GLY A 87 4.61 -21.93 -0.23
CA GLY A 87 5.30 -22.43 0.97
C GLY A 87 6.16 -21.39 1.72
N GLY A 88 6.82 -20.48 1.02
CA GLY A 88 7.62 -19.39 1.60
C GLY A 88 6.77 -18.32 2.29
N LEU A 89 5.56 -18.03 1.80
CA LEU A 89 4.65 -17.06 2.45
C LEU A 89 4.07 -17.61 3.75
N CYS A 90 3.66 -18.88 3.75
CA CYS A 90 3.23 -19.58 4.96
C CYS A 90 4.34 -19.60 6.01
N GLN A 91 5.58 -19.86 5.59
CA GLN A 91 6.74 -19.83 6.47
C GLN A 91 7.00 -18.43 7.04
N LEU A 92 6.97 -17.38 6.21
CA LEU A 92 7.11 -15.99 6.65
C LEU A 92 6.04 -15.57 7.67
N GLN A 93 4.79 -15.98 7.46
CA GLN A 93 3.72 -15.71 8.41
C GLN A 93 3.96 -16.40 9.76
N LYS A 94 4.43 -17.66 9.76
CA LYS A 94 4.78 -18.38 10.99
C LYS A 94 5.96 -17.73 11.72
N GLU A 95 6.98 -17.31 10.98
CA GLU A 95 8.13 -16.56 11.54
C GLU A 95 7.67 -15.24 12.16
N LEU A 96 6.77 -14.52 11.47
CA LEU A 96 6.22 -13.26 11.96
C LEU A 96 5.41 -13.48 13.24
N LEU A 97 4.56 -14.50 13.29
CA LEU A 97 3.81 -14.86 14.49
C LEU A 97 4.74 -15.18 15.68
N GLU A 98 5.79 -15.96 15.45
CA GLU A 98 6.75 -16.29 16.51
C GLU A 98 7.51 -15.07 17.01
N ALA A 99 7.89 -14.15 16.12
CA ALA A 99 8.53 -12.89 16.52
C ALA A 99 7.59 -12.03 17.38
N LEU A 100 6.33 -11.87 16.95
CA LEU A 100 5.32 -11.11 17.69
C LEU A 100 5.01 -11.73 19.05
N ARG A 101 4.91 -13.07 19.13
CA ARG A 101 4.71 -13.80 20.38
C ARG A 101 5.83 -13.55 21.41
N ARG A 102 7.04 -13.25 20.94
CA ARG A 102 8.23 -12.97 21.77
C ARG A 102 8.45 -11.48 22.01
N TYR A 103 7.55 -10.61 21.57
CA TYR A 103 7.72 -9.16 21.58
C TYR A 103 8.96 -8.68 20.80
N ASP A 104 9.43 -9.46 19.83
CA ASP A 104 10.59 -9.14 19.02
C ASP A 104 10.19 -8.25 17.84
N LEU A 105 10.04 -6.95 18.11
CA LEU A 105 9.66 -5.95 17.11
C LEU A 105 10.71 -5.81 16.00
N THR A 106 11.99 -6.00 16.33
CA THR A 106 13.10 -5.90 15.37
C THR A 106 12.95 -6.97 14.29
N THR A 107 12.77 -8.24 14.70
CA THR A 107 12.57 -9.35 13.77
C THR A 107 11.23 -9.21 13.03
N ALA A 108 10.15 -8.83 13.72
CA ALA A 108 8.85 -8.63 13.08
C ALA A 108 8.90 -7.56 11.98
N THR A 109 9.62 -6.46 12.21
CA THR A 109 9.80 -5.38 11.22
C THR A 109 10.63 -5.85 10.03
N ALA A 110 11.75 -6.53 10.26
CA ALA A 110 12.59 -7.08 9.19
C ALA A 110 11.83 -8.12 8.33
N LEU A 111 10.99 -8.96 8.95
CA LEU A 111 10.13 -9.89 8.23
C LEU A 111 9.07 -9.16 7.39
N ASN A 112 8.48 -8.10 7.93
CA ASN A 112 7.52 -7.27 7.20
C ASN A 112 8.15 -6.55 6.00
N GLU A 113 9.41 -6.13 6.09
CA GLU A 113 10.15 -5.55 4.95
C GLU A 113 10.34 -6.56 3.82
N ARG A 114 10.55 -7.85 4.13
CA ARG A 114 10.62 -8.92 3.12
C ARG A 114 9.30 -9.08 2.35
N LEU A 115 8.19 -8.61 2.90
CA LEU A 115 6.87 -8.60 2.23
C LEU A 115 6.68 -7.40 1.31
N ALA A 116 7.64 -6.47 1.21
CA ALA A 116 7.50 -5.25 0.40
C ALA A 116 7.32 -5.52 -1.09
N GLY A 117 7.81 -6.66 -1.60
CA GLY A 117 7.61 -7.10 -2.98
C GLY A 117 6.19 -7.61 -3.29
N LEU A 118 5.37 -7.86 -2.26
CA LEU A 118 3.99 -8.29 -2.44
C LEU A 118 3.06 -7.09 -2.62
N SER A 119 2.01 -7.28 -3.42
CA SER A 119 0.92 -6.31 -3.46
C SER A 119 0.25 -6.19 -2.08
N PHE A 120 -0.30 -5.00 -1.77
CA PHE A 120 -1.06 -4.82 -0.52
C PHE A 120 -2.22 -5.81 -0.38
N GLN A 121 -2.86 -6.19 -1.49
CA GLN A 121 -3.92 -7.20 -1.46
C GLN A 121 -3.37 -8.57 -1.01
N GLN A 122 -2.25 -9.02 -1.57
CA GLN A 122 -1.60 -10.27 -1.11
C GLN A 122 -1.17 -10.18 0.35
N ARG A 123 -0.58 -9.05 0.78
CA ARG A 123 -0.19 -8.85 2.18
C ARG A 123 -1.39 -8.97 3.11
N ILE A 124 -2.53 -8.37 2.75
CA ILE A 124 -3.76 -8.45 3.53
C ILE A 124 -4.30 -9.88 3.54
N GLU A 125 -4.54 -10.47 2.36
CA GLU A 125 -5.29 -11.73 2.23
C GLU A 125 -4.46 -12.96 2.63
N GLN A 126 -3.14 -12.91 2.45
CA GLN A 126 -2.27 -14.07 2.65
C GLN A 126 -1.42 -13.97 3.92
N ILE A 127 -1.17 -12.76 4.45
CA ILE A 127 -0.34 -12.56 5.65
C ILE A 127 -1.16 -12.04 6.83
N PHE A 128 -1.66 -10.80 6.76
CA PHE A 128 -2.23 -10.13 7.94
C PHE A 128 -3.57 -10.71 8.38
N MET A 129 -4.51 -10.98 7.47
CA MET A 129 -5.81 -11.53 7.86
C MET A 129 -5.71 -12.96 8.42
N PRO A 130 -4.93 -13.90 7.83
CA PRO A 130 -4.76 -15.21 8.45
C PRO A 130 -3.91 -15.16 9.73
N LEU A 131 -2.91 -14.26 9.83
CA LEU A 131 -2.16 -14.05 11.07
C LEU A 131 -3.08 -13.59 12.22
N LEU A 132 -3.96 -12.62 11.97
CA LEU A 132 -4.91 -12.14 12.97
C LEU A 132 -5.90 -13.23 13.42
N ARG A 133 -6.33 -14.09 12.49
CA ARG A 133 -7.17 -15.25 12.82
C ARG A 133 -6.43 -16.21 13.76
N GLU A 134 -5.21 -16.59 13.39
CA GLU A 134 -4.37 -17.48 14.19
C GLU A 134 -4.06 -16.89 15.57
N VAL A 135 -3.79 -15.59 15.66
CA VAL A 135 -3.60 -14.89 16.94
C VAL A 135 -4.85 -14.99 17.82
N GLY A 136 -6.04 -14.75 17.25
CA GLY A 136 -7.31 -14.84 17.96
C GLY A 136 -7.65 -16.27 18.42
N GLU A 137 -7.42 -17.28 17.57
CA GLU A 137 -7.61 -18.69 17.89
C GLU A 137 -6.70 -19.11 19.06
N ARG A 138 -5.41 -18.78 18.98
CA ARG A 138 -4.45 -19.11 20.05
C ARG A 138 -4.73 -18.41 21.36
N TRP A 139 -5.22 -17.17 21.33
CA TRP A 139 -5.67 -16.46 22.52
C TRP A 139 -6.90 -17.15 23.14
N ALA A 140 -7.90 -17.51 22.32
CA ALA A 140 -9.11 -18.19 22.79
C ALA A 140 -8.81 -19.56 23.42
N GLU A 141 -7.79 -20.27 22.92
CA GLU A 141 -7.29 -21.53 23.46
C GLU A 141 -6.36 -21.36 24.68
N GLY A 142 -6.01 -20.13 25.05
CA GLY A 142 -5.13 -19.82 26.19
C GLY A 142 -3.63 -20.04 25.93
N SER A 143 -3.23 -20.28 24.67
CA SER A 143 -1.82 -20.45 24.28
C SER A 143 -1.09 -19.13 24.03
N LEU A 144 -1.84 -18.03 23.84
CA LEU A 144 -1.34 -16.65 23.90
C LEU A 144 -1.98 -15.89 25.05
N SER A 145 -1.17 -15.11 25.76
CA SER A 145 -1.66 -14.13 26.72
C SER A 145 -2.36 -12.96 26.02
N VAL A 146 -3.21 -12.23 26.76
CA VAL A 146 -3.85 -11.01 26.27
C VAL A 146 -2.82 -9.98 25.79
N ALA A 147 -1.68 -9.86 26.47
CA ALA A 147 -0.63 -8.92 26.09
C ALA A 147 0.04 -9.29 24.75
N GLN A 148 0.18 -10.60 24.45
CA GLN A 148 0.71 -11.06 23.17
C GLN A 148 -0.29 -10.85 22.03
N GLU A 149 -1.57 -11.09 22.29
CA GLU A 149 -2.65 -10.77 21.34
C GLU A 149 -2.63 -9.28 21.00
N HIS A 150 -2.69 -8.40 22.02
CA HIS A 150 -2.68 -6.96 21.82
C HIS A 150 -1.45 -6.48 21.06
N PHE A 151 -0.26 -7.00 21.39
CA PHE A 151 0.96 -6.62 20.70
C PHE A 151 0.94 -7.03 19.22
N ALA A 152 0.49 -8.24 18.91
CA ALA A 152 0.37 -8.71 17.53
C ALA A 152 -0.69 -7.94 16.74
N SER A 153 -1.84 -7.69 17.36
CA SER A 153 -2.95 -6.92 16.79
C SER A 153 -2.57 -5.47 16.52
N GLU A 154 -1.86 -4.81 17.44
CA GLU A 154 -1.34 -3.45 17.25
C GLU A 154 -0.31 -3.38 16.12
N PHE A 155 0.62 -4.32 16.06
CA PHE A 155 1.56 -4.40 14.93
C PHE A 155 0.82 -4.48 13.59
N CYS A 156 -0.18 -5.36 13.49
CA CYS A 156 -0.99 -5.49 12.27
C CYS A 156 -1.79 -4.22 11.96
N ARG A 157 -2.35 -3.57 13.00
CA ARG A 157 -3.08 -2.30 12.87
C ARG A 157 -2.21 -1.24 12.20
N GLU A 158 -0.97 -1.09 12.68
CA GLU A 158 0.00 -0.13 12.12
C GLU A 158 0.30 -0.42 10.65
N GLN A 159 0.48 -1.70 10.28
CA GLN A 159 0.75 -2.07 8.89
C GLN A 159 -0.45 -1.78 7.97
N LEU A 160 -1.67 -2.11 8.41
CA LEU A 160 -2.89 -1.86 7.63
C LEU A 160 -3.15 -0.35 7.48
N ALA A 161 -2.97 0.42 8.55
CA ALA A 161 -3.09 1.88 8.52
C ALA A 161 -2.04 2.50 7.58
N ALA A 162 -0.78 2.04 7.64
CA ALA A 162 0.28 2.49 6.76
C ALA A 162 -0.01 2.18 5.27
N MET A 163 -0.66 1.04 4.98
CA MET A 163 -1.13 0.73 3.62
C MET A 163 -2.23 1.69 3.17
N LEU A 164 -3.20 2.00 4.03
CA LEU A 164 -4.28 2.94 3.71
C LEU A 164 -3.76 4.35 3.40
N VAL A 165 -2.82 4.83 4.22
CA VAL A 165 -2.10 6.09 3.98
C VAL A 165 -1.31 6.01 2.68
N SER A 166 -0.66 4.88 2.40
CA SER A 166 0.13 4.69 1.18
C SER A 166 -0.72 4.73 -0.09
N VAL A 167 -1.93 4.18 -0.08
CA VAL A 167 -2.88 4.31 -1.21
C VAL A 167 -3.57 5.67 -1.25
N GLY A 168 -3.23 6.59 -0.34
CA GLY A 168 -3.73 7.96 -0.32
C GLY A 168 -5.23 8.07 -0.03
N TYR A 169 -5.81 7.07 0.64
CA TYR A 169 -7.27 6.94 0.83
C TYR A 169 -8.08 6.86 -0.48
N GLY A 170 -7.44 6.44 -1.58
CA GLY A 170 -8.08 6.27 -2.89
C GLY A 170 -8.15 7.55 -3.74
N PRO A 171 -8.74 7.49 -4.94
CA PRO A 171 -8.78 8.61 -5.87
C PRO A 171 -9.75 9.71 -5.40
N LYS A 172 -9.41 10.98 -5.67
CA LYS A 172 -10.22 12.14 -5.26
C LYS A 172 -11.62 12.19 -5.89
N GLU A 173 -11.73 11.69 -7.12
CA GLU A 173 -12.96 11.66 -7.92
C GLU A 173 -13.72 10.33 -7.77
N GLY A 174 -13.23 9.40 -6.94
CA GLY A 174 -13.90 8.12 -6.71
C GLY A 174 -15.18 8.24 -5.89
N PRO A 175 -16.09 7.25 -5.96
CA PRO A 175 -17.26 7.18 -5.09
C PRO A 175 -16.82 7.15 -3.61
N THR A 176 -17.54 7.84 -2.74
CA THR A 176 -17.15 7.97 -1.33
C THR A 176 -17.59 6.76 -0.52
N ALA A 177 -16.64 6.11 0.15
CA ALA A 177 -16.90 5.05 1.12
C ALA A 177 -16.58 5.54 2.53
N ILE A 178 -17.54 5.42 3.45
CA ILE A 178 -17.37 5.78 4.86
C ILE A 178 -17.16 4.48 5.63
N CYS A 179 -16.02 4.37 6.32
CA CYS A 179 -15.65 3.19 7.09
C CYS A 179 -15.70 3.53 8.58
N ALA A 180 -16.66 2.95 9.30
CA ALA A 180 -16.79 3.04 10.75
C ALA A 180 -17.30 1.70 11.31
N THR A 181 -16.98 1.36 12.56
CA THR A 181 -17.63 0.25 13.25
C THR A 181 -18.85 0.74 14.05
N TYR A 182 -19.73 -0.20 14.41
CA TYR A 182 -20.91 0.06 15.22
C TYR A 182 -20.52 0.47 16.67
N PRO A 183 -21.34 1.24 17.41
CA PRO A 183 -21.06 1.55 18.81
C PRO A 183 -20.81 0.30 19.66
N GLY A 184 -19.76 0.33 20.48
CA GLY A 184 -19.29 -0.78 21.28
C GLY A 184 -18.38 -1.78 20.53
N GLU A 185 -18.31 -1.70 19.20
CA GLU A 185 -17.43 -2.57 18.40
C GLU A 185 -16.05 -1.93 18.24
N ARG A 186 -15.03 -2.55 18.85
CA ARG A 186 -13.64 -2.07 18.85
C ARG A 186 -12.73 -2.82 17.88
N HIS A 187 -13.21 -3.92 17.28
CA HIS A 187 -12.44 -4.71 16.32
C HIS A 187 -12.34 -3.99 14.97
N GLU A 188 -11.37 -3.09 14.86
CA GLU A 188 -11.22 -2.23 13.68
C GLU A 188 -10.32 -2.82 12.59
N LEU A 189 -9.58 -3.90 12.86
CA LEU A 189 -8.60 -4.45 11.91
C LEU A 189 -9.24 -4.95 10.60
N ALA A 190 -10.41 -5.56 10.69
CA ALA A 190 -11.19 -5.95 9.53
C ALA A 190 -11.72 -4.73 8.76
N LEU A 191 -12.08 -3.65 9.46
CA LEU A 191 -12.49 -2.40 8.84
C LEU A 191 -11.32 -1.72 8.12
N LEU A 192 -10.12 -1.69 8.72
CA LEU A 192 -8.90 -1.19 8.08
C LEU A 192 -8.55 -1.99 6.82
N SER A 193 -8.59 -3.32 6.89
CA SER A 193 -8.31 -4.15 5.73
C SER A 193 -9.32 -3.92 4.59
N LEU A 194 -10.61 -3.78 4.93
CA LEU A 194 -11.65 -3.38 3.98
C LEU A 194 -11.39 -1.99 3.40
N ALA A 195 -11.04 -1.01 4.24
CA ALA A 195 -10.74 0.35 3.82
C ALA A 195 -9.58 0.40 2.80
N VAL A 196 -8.51 -0.37 3.02
CA VAL A 196 -7.42 -0.49 2.03
C VAL A 196 -7.94 -1.09 0.72
N ARG A 197 -8.72 -2.16 0.78
CA ARG A 197 -9.28 -2.82 -0.42
C ARG A 197 -10.24 -1.92 -1.19
N LEU A 198 -11.07 -1.13 -0.51
CA LEU A 198 -11.95 -0.14 -1.13
C LEU A 198 -11.14 0.96 -1.84
N ALA A 199 -10.11 1.49 -1.19
CA ALA A 199 -9.22 2.48 -1.81
C ALA A 199 -8.52 1.91 -3.05
N LEU A 200 -8.06 0.66 -3.00
CA LEU A 200 -7.49 -0.06 -4.14
C LEU A 200 -8.51 -0.30 -5.27
N ALA A 201 -9.79 -0.48 -4.94
CA ALA A 201 -10.89 -0.63 -5.88
C ALA A 201 -11.41 0.71 -6.45
N GLY A 202 -10.75 1.84 -6.14
CA GLY A 202 -11.10 3.15 -6.69
C GLY A 202 -12.09 3.96 -5.86
N TYR A 203 -12.42 3.54 -4.64
CA TYR A 203 -13.26 4.34 -3.74
C TYR A 203 -12.44 5.42 -3.02
N ARG A 204 -13.05 6.58 -2.84
CA ARG A 204 -12.55 7.64 -1.96
C ARG A 204 -12.93 7.32 -0.53
N VAL A 205 -11.98 6.82 0.25
CA VAL A 205 -12.24 6.34 1.61
C VAL A 205 -12.24 7.48 2.62
N ARG A 206 -13.18 7.42 3.56
CA ARG A 206 -13.29 8.24 4.77
C ARG A 206 -13.31 7.29 5.97
N TYR A 207 -12.15 7.06 6.55
CA TYR A 207 -11.98 6.16 7.69
C TYR A 207 -12.25 6.93 8.99
N LEU A 208 -13.32 6.57 9.68
CA LEU A 208 -13.76 7.21 10.94
C LEU A 208 -13.35 6.40 12.18
N GLY A 209 -12.81 5.20 12.00
CA GLY A 209 -12.33 4.36 13.08
C GLY A 209 -13.43 3.53 13.76
N ALA A 210 -13.12 3.07 14.96
CA ALA A 210 -13.96 2.19 15.75
C ALA A 210 -14.93 2.95 16.68
N ASP A 211 -15.93 2.23 17.20
CA ASP A 211 -16.80 2.65 18.31
C ASP A 211 -17.47 4.02 18.07
N LEU A 212 -17.98 4.23 16.85
CA LEU A 212 -18.57 5.52 16.46
C LEU A 212 -20.07 5.57 16.83
N PRO A 213 -20.52 6.52 17.68
CA PRO A 213 -21.93 6.67 18.01
C PRO A 213 -22.80 6.88 16.75
N LEU A 214 -23.93 6.17 16.66
CA LEU A 214 -24.81 6.23 15.49
C LEU A 214 -25.25 7.65 15.13
N LYS A 215 -25.52 8.49 16.13
CA LYS A 215 -25.88 9.90 15.92
C LYS A 215 -24.80 10.66 15.15
N ASP A 216 -23.52 10.42 15.46
CA ASP A 216 -22.37 11.13 14.89
C ASP A 216 -22.03 10.54 13.51
N LEU A 217 -22.23 9.23 13.32
CA LEU A 217 -22.18 8.61 11.99
C LEU A 217 -23.25 9.18 11.04
N CYS A 218 -24.48 9.39 11.53
CA CYS A 218 -25.55 10.02 10.75
C CYS A 218 -25.23 11.48 10.38
N VAL A 219 -24.45 12.20 11.19
CA VAL A 219 -23.98 13.55 10.87
C VAL A 219 -22.89 13.46 9.80
N ALA A 220 -21.87 12.62 10.01
CA ALA A 220 -20.76 12.46 9.07
C ALA A 220 -21.24 12.01 7.68
N THR A 221 -22.20 11.09 7.60
CA THR A 221 -22.79 10.64 6.33
C THR A 221 -23.50 11.77 5.57
N ARG A 222 -24.21 12.66 6.27
CA ARG A 222 -24.84 13.83 5.64
C ARG A 222 -23.82 14.86 5.14
N GLU A 223 -22.77 15.11 5.90
CA GLU A 223 -21.71 16.07 5.52
C GLU A 223 -20.84 15.55 4.37
N LEU A 224 -20.52 14.26 4.38
CA LEU A 224 -19.70 13.62 3.35
C LEU A 224 -20.48 13.29 2.09
N ALA A 225 -21.82 13.33 2.15
CA ALA A 225 -22.77 13.12 1.06
C ALA A 225 -22.30 12.02 0.09
N PRO A 226 -22.08 10.79 0.57
CA PRO A 226 -21.61 9.75 -0.32
C PRO A 226 -22.74 9.49 -1.33
N GLY A 227 -22.43 9.45 -2.62
CA GLY A 227 -23.42 9.37 -3.71
C GLY A 227 -24.13 8.02 -3.82
N TRP A 228 -24.83 7.60 -2.76
CA TRP A 228 -25.66 6.39 -2.71
C TRP A 228 -27.03 6.81 -3.28
N SER A 229 -27.16 6.77 -4.60
CA SER A 229 -28.45 6.92 -5.31
C SER A 229 -28.96 5.55 -5.74
#